data_AF-A0A0M3K0U9-F1
#
_entry.id   AF-A0A0M3K0U9-F1
#
_cell.length_a   1.000
_cell.length_b   1.000
_cell.length_c   1.000
_cell.angle_alpha   90.00
_cell.angle_beta   90.00
_cell.angle_gamma   90.00
#
_symmetry.space_group_name_H-M   'P 1'
#
loop_
_entity.id
_entity.type
_entity.pdbx_description
1 polymer ?
#
loop_
_entity_poly.entity_id
_entity_poly.type
_entity_poly.pdbx_seq_one_letter_code
_entity_poly.pdbx_strand_id
1 'polypeptide(L)'
;MTTPPPTTTENKSRDELFEKAKTLNEEEKWDDAMEQLKEIVSMQGGDMKSAEIELMNWVVCSKITSAGFGDEKKDACNAALELIEPIKVCREAEWLINYEATLYECFSKLNSCVRDEERENAWCKLKECYLEVLKASRRVWKEKNQPERLAIYVNLSKLSKFYLDVADLETIGICEEAAKEAKFIGRGILDDEQFQDASTYINEIKKNIADAQKGKEHLKDD
;
A
#
# COMPACT_ATOMS: atom_id res chain seq x y z
N MET A 1 -15.81 -12.67 -52.19
CA MET A 1 -15.26 -11.63 -51.30
C MET A 1 -15.99 -11.74 -49.98
N THR A 2 -15.39 -12.40 -49.00
CA THR A 2 -15.95 -12.58 -47.64
C THR A 2 -15.53 -11.39 -46.79
N THR A 3 -16.50 -10.59 -46.36
CA THR A 3 -16.30 -9.53 -45.37
C THR A 3 -15.94 -10.15 -44.01
N PRO A 4 -14.94 -9.61 -43.29
CA PRO A 4 -14.65 -10.07 -41.93
C PRO A 4 -15.78 -9.64 -40.99
N PRO A 5 -16.07 -10.43 -39.93
CA PRO A 5 -17.12 -10.10 -38.98
C PRO A 5 -16.71 -8.89 -38.12
N PRO A 6 -17.65 -8.04 -37.70
CA PRO A 6 -17.36 -6.92 -36.82
C PRO A 6 -16.95 -7.46 -35.45
N THR A 7 -15.73 -7.16 -35.03
CA THR A 7 -15.28 -7.36 -33.65
C THR A 7 -15.89 -6.22 -32.82
N THR A 8 -17.13 -6.39 -32.38
CA THR A 8 -17.73 -5.51 -31.37
C THR A 8 -17.17 -5.90 -30.01
N THR A 9 -16.00 -5.39 -29.66
CA THR A 9 -15.64 -5.22 -28.26
C THR A 9 -16.56 -4.12 -27.74
N GLU A 10 -17.64 -4.49 -27.04
CA GLU A 10 -18.47 -3.51 -26.32
C GLU A 10 -17.57 -2.81 -25.33
N ASN A 11 -17.24 -1.55 -25.62
CA ASN A 11 -16.42 -0.74 -24.76
C ASN A 11 -17.30 -0.30 -23.59
N LYS A 12 -17.30 -1.08 -22.50
CA LYS A 12 -18.06 -0.76 -21.29
C LYS A 12 -17.62 0.60 -20.76
N SER A 13 -18.57 1.36 -20.25
CA SER A 13 -18.26 2.61 -19.55
C SER A 13 -17.55 2.34 -18.22
N ARG A 14 -16.78 3.32 -17.75
CA ARG A 14 -16.08 3.24 -16.46
C ARG A 14 -17.04 2.98 -15.30
N ASP A 15 -18.21 3.61 -15.32
CA ASP A 15 -19.21 3.46 -14.25
C ASP A 15 -19.85 2.05 -14.29
N GLU A 16 -20.09 1.47 -15.48
CA GLU A 16 -20.55 0.07 -15.60
C GLU A 16 -19.51 -0.93 -15.07
N LEU A 17 -18.22 -0.70 -15.35
CA LEU A 17 -17.14 -1.51 -14.80
C LEU A 17 -17.08 -1.41 -13.27
N PHE A 18 -17.26 -0.21 -12.73
CA PHE A 18 -17.21 0.03 -11.29
C PHE A 18 -18.37 -0.65 -10.56
N GLU A 19 -19.61 -0.48 -11.05
CA GLU A 19 -20.77 -1.16 -10.46
C GLU A 19 -20.66 -2.68 -10.58
N LYS A 20 -20.15 -3.19 -11.71
CA LYS A 20 -19.91 -4.61 -11.86
C LYS A 20 -18.83 -5.13 -10.90
N ALA A 21 -17.73 -4.41 -10.73
CA ALA A 21 -16.68 -4.76 -9.75
C ALA A 21 -17.25 -4.84 -8.33
N LYS A 22 -18.15 -3.91 -7.98
CA LYS A 22 -18.82 -3.88 -6.68
C LYS A 22 -19.72 -5.11 -6.47
N THR A 23 -20.56 -5.45 -7.44
CA THR A 23 -21.39 -6.67 -7.38
C THR A 23 -20.52 -7.93 -7.25
N LEU A 24 -19.43 -8.03 -8.01
CA LEU A 24 -18.52 -9.16 -7.93
C LEU A 24 -17.83 -9.26 -6.57
N ASN A 25 -17.48 -8.12 -5.96
CA ASN A 25 -16.96 -8.09 -4.59
C ASN A 25 -17.98 -8.58 -3.55
N GLU A 26 -19.25 -8.18 -3.68
CA GLU A 26 -20.35 -8.64 -2.82
C GLU A 26 -20.63 -10.15 -2.99
N GLU A 27 -20.37 -10.69 -4.19
CA GLU A 27 -20.43 -12.12 -4.49
C GLU A 27 -19.15 -12.90 -4.15
N GLU A 28 -18.16 -12.26 -3.52
CA GLU A 28 -16.84 -12.82 -3.18
C GLU A 28 -16.04 -13.36 -4.40
N LYS A 29 -16.37 -12.86 -5.60
CA LYS A 29 -15.66 -13.17 -6.86
C LYS A 29 -14.53 -12.17 -7.10
N TRP A 30 -13.53 -12.19 -6.21
CA TRP A 30 -12.50 -11.16 -6.19
C TRP A 30 -11.60 -11.14 -7.42
N ASP A 31 -11.33 -12.30 -8.05
CA ASP A 31 -10.54 -12.34 -9.30
C ASP A 31 -11.26 -11.57 -10.42
N ASP A 32 -12.54 -11.86 -10.63
CA ASP A 32 -13.36 -11.16 -11.62
C ASP A 32 -13.50 -9.66 -11.28
N ALA A 33 -13.61 -9.31 -10.00
CA ALA A 33 -13.67 -7.93 -9.55
C ALA A 33 -12.36 -7.19 -9.85
N MET A 34 -11.21 -7.82 -9.59
CA MET A 34 -9.90 -7.30 -9.95
C MET A 34 -9.74 -7.12 -11.45
N GLU A 35 -10.29 -8.00 -12.29
CA GLU A 35 -10.28 -7.81 -13.75
C GLU A 35 -11.04 -6.55 -14.16
N GLN A 36 -12.22 -6.28 -13.59
CA GLN A 36 -12.96 -5.05 -13.89
C GLN A 36 -12.19 -3.81 -13.40
N LEU A 37 -11.54 -3.89 -12.23
CA LEU A 37 -10.69 -2.81 -11.73
C LEU A 37 -9.44 -2.59 -12.62
N LYS A 38 -8.82 -3.65 -13.15
CA LYS A 38 -7.71 -3.55 -14.10
C LYS A 38 -8.12 -2.79 -15.36
N GLU A 39 -9.34 -3.06 -15.87
CA GLU A 39 -9.90 -2.28 -16.99
C GLU A 39 -10.05 -0.79 -16.61
N ILE A 40 -10.58 -0.48 -15.42
CA ILE A 40 -10.72 0.90 -14.91
C ILE A 40 -9.35 1.60 -14.80
N VAL A 41 -8.32 0.94 -14.27
CA VAL A 41 -6.96 1.49 -14.15
C VAL A 41 -6.36 1.78 -15.53
N SER A 42 -6.61 0.92 -16.51
CA SER A 42 -6.14 1.12 -17.89
C SER A 42 -6.80 2.33 -18.58
N MET A 43 -8.00 2.73 -18.11
CA MET A 43 -8.67 3.93 -18.60
C MET A 43 -8.02 5.19 -18.04
N GLN A 44 -7.92 6.23 -18.87
CA GLN A 44 -7.39 7.55 -18.48
C GLN A 44 -5.95 7.53 -17.91
N GLY A 45 -5.19 6.46 -18.20
CA GLY A 45 -3.77 6.36 -17.86
C GLY A 45 -3.50 6.30 -16.36
N GLY A 46 -4.24 5.46 -15.62
CA GLY A 46 -3.99 5.18 -14.21
C GLY A 46 -4.65 6.14 -13.22
N ASP A 47 -5.46 7.09 -13.67
CA ASP A 47 -6.20 7.98 -12.78
C ASP A 47 -7.41 7.23 -12.20
N MET A 48 -7.51 7.19 -10.87
CA MET A 48 -8.62 6.54 -10.14
C MET A 48 -9.32 7.50 -9.17
N LYS A 49 -10.65 7.38 -9.10
CA LYS A 49 -11.51 8.10 -8.13
C LYS A 49 -11.37 7.48 -6.74
N SER A 50 -11.63 8.26 -5.69
CA SER A 50 -11.53 7.81 -4.30
C SER A 50 -12.40 6.59 -3.98
N ALA A 51 -13.64 6.54 -4.48
CA ALA A 51 -14.52 5.37 -4.31
C ALA A 51 -13.99 4.11 -5.04
N GLU A 52 -13.27 4.27 -6.15
CA GLU A 52 -12.71 3.15 -6.89
C GLU A 52 -11.48 2.57 -6.19
N ILE A 53 -10.65 3.41 -5.57
CA ILE A 53 -9.53 2.97 -4.73
C ILE A 53 -10.01 2.35 -3.42
N GLU A 54 -11.08 2.87 -2.83
CA GLU A 54 -11.70 2.24 -1.66
C GLU A 54 -12.20 0.83 -2.02
N LEU A 55 -12.96 0.67 -3.11
CA LEU A 55 -13.40 -0.65 -3.57
C LEU A 55 -12.20 -1.57 -3.88
N MET A 56 -11.16 -1.05 -4.53
CA MET A 56 -9.94 -1.81 -4.80
C MET A 56 -9.29 -2.31 -3.50
N ASN A 57 -9.17 -1.45 -2.49
CA ASN A 57 -8.64 -1.82 -1.19
C ASN A 57 -9.43 -2.99 -0.59
N TRP A 58 -10.77 -2.90 -0.60
CA TRP A 58 -11.64 -3.99 -0.12
C TRP A 58 -11.44 -5.29 -0.90
N VAL A 59 -11.43 -5.24 -2.23
CA VAL A 59 -11.27 -6.41 -3.10
C VAL A 59 -9.91 -7.07 -2.88
N VAL A 60 -8.83 -6.28 -2.89
CA VAL A 60 -7.46 -6.78 -2.73
C VAL A 60 -7.27 -7.37 -1.33
N CYS A 61 -7.68 -6.67 -0.28
CA CYS A 61 -7.55 -7.17 1.09
C CYS A 61 -8.33 -8.48 1.28
N SER A 62 -9.53 -8.57 0.71
CA SER A 62 -10.34 -9.79 0.77
C SER A 62 -9.69 -10.95 0.03
N LYS A 63 -9.23 -10.71 -1.22
CA LYS A 63 -8.51 -11.72 -2.03
C LYS A 63 -7.25 -12.25 -1.33
N ILE A 64 -6.45 -11.36 -0.77
CA ILE A 64 -5.21 -11.73 -0.08
C ILE A 64 -5.53 -12.49 1.22
N THR A 65 -6.56 -12.07 1.95
CA THR A 65 -6.99 -12.73 3.19
C THR A 65 -7.51 -14.14 2.92
N SER A 66 -8.30 -14.31 1.86
CA SER A 66 -8.90 -15.59 1.48
C SER A 66 -7.92 -16.56 0.82
N ALA A 67 -6.84 -16.06 0.23
CA ALA A 67 -5.80 -16.92 -0.36
C ALA A 67 -5.19 -17.84 0.71
N GLY A 68 -4.83 -19.06 0.31
CA GLY A 68 -4.18 -20.08 1.14
C GLY A 68 -2.79 -19.65 1.62
N PHE A 69 -1.84 -20.58 1.77
CA PHE A 69 -0.49 -20.26 2.24
C PHE A 69 0.56 -20.49 1.14
N GLY A 70 1.75 -19.92 1.30
CA GLY A 70 2.85 -20.09 0.35
C GLY A 70 2.53 -19.47 -1.01
N ASP A 71 2.69 -20.26 -2.08
CA ASP A 71 2.58 -19.77 -3.45
C ASP A 71 1.20 -19.16 -3.78
N GLU A 72 0.09 -19.70 -3.26
CA GLU A 72 -1.24 -19.12 -3.48
C GLU A 72 -1.37 -17.69 -2.93
N LYS A 73 -0.78 -17.42 -1.75
CA LYS A 73 -0.81 -16.08 -1.16
C LYS A 73 0.14 -15.14 -1.88
N LYS A 74 1.30 -15.65 -2.30
CA LYS A 74 2.26 -14.91 -3.12
C LYS A 74 1.62 -14.50 -4.45
N ASP A 75 0.89 -15.40 -5.12
CA ASP A 75 0.20 -15.12 -6.38
C ASP A 75 -0.89 -14.06 -6.20
N ALA A 76 -1.67 -14.14 -5.11
CA ALA A 76 -2.67 -13.12 -4.78
C ALA A 76 -2.01 -11.74 -4.55
N CYS A 77 -0.88 -11.68 -3.84
CA CYS A 77 -0.13 -10.44 -3.64
C CYS A 77 0.43 -9.88 -4.95
N ASN A 78 0.99 -10.74 -5.82
CA ASN A 78 1.52 -10.32 -7.11
C ASN A 78 0.43 -9.80 -8.03
N ALA A 79 -0.72 -10.48 -8.11
CA ALA A 79 -1.87 -10.03 -8.90
C ALA A 79 -2.40 -8.67 -8.42
N ALA A 80 -2.36 -8.42 -7.10
CA ALA A 80 -2.71 -7.13 -6.53
C ALA A 80 -1.68 -6.05 -6.90
N LEU A 81 -0.39 -6.35 -6.80
CA LEU A 81 0.66 -5.41 -7.22
C LEU A 81 0.56 -5.05 -8.71
N GLU A 82 0.27 -6.01 -9.59
CA GLU A 82 0.02 -5.75 -11.01
C GLU A 82 -1.17 -4.80 -11.26
N LEU A 83 -2.19 -4.85 -10.40
CA LEU A 83 -3.33 -3.94 -10.46
C LEU A 83 -2.96 -2.53 -9.97
N ILE A 84 -2.11 -2.44 -8.93
CA ILE A 84 -1.81 -1.17 -8.24
C ILE A 84 -0.69 -0.37 -8.90
N GLU A 85 0.31 -1.05 -9.48
CA GLU A 85 1.51 -0.44 -10.07
C GLU A 85 1.22 0.63 -11.14
N PRO A 86 0.25 0.48 -12.06
CA PRO A 86 -0.05 1.52 -13.05
C PRO A 86 -0.84 2.72 -12.52
N ILE A 87 -1.28 2.71 -11.26
CA ILE A 87 -2.12 3.77 -10.68
C ILE A 87 -1.27 5.00 -10.34
N LYS A 88 -1.74 6.17 -10.76
CA LYS A 88 -1.11 7.44 -10.37
C LYS A 88 -1.54 7.85 -8.96
N VAL A 89 -0.56 8.13 -8.10
CA VAL A 89 -0.82 8.57 -6.73
C VAL A 89 -1.54 9.93 -6.69
N CYS A 90 -2.75 9.95 -6.14
CA CYS A 90 -3.55 11.16 -5.91
C CYS A 90 -3.19 11.84 -4.57
N ARG A 91 -3.64 13.09 -4.39
CA ARG A 91 -3.42 13.91 -3.18
C ARG A 91 -4.71 14.21 -2.45
N GLU A 92 -5.60 13.25 -2.41
CA GLU A 92 -6.81 13.26 -1.59
C GLU A 92 -6.57 12.36 -0.36
N ALA A 93 -6.99 12.80 0.83
CA ALA A 93 -6.64 12.12 2.07
C ALA A 93 -7.18 10.68 2.13
N GLU A 94 -8.48 10.50 1.90
CA GLU A 94 -9.13 9.18 1.90
C GLU A 94 -8.60 8.27 0.79
N TRP A 95 -8.33 8.83 -0.39
CA TRP A 95 -7.69 8.12 -1.49
C TRP A 95 -6.33 7.55 -1.07
N LEU A 96 -5.49 8.39 -0.46
CA LEU A 96 -4.13 8.02 -0.08
C LEU A 96 -4.11 7.00 1.06
N ILE A 97 -5.04 7.11 2.01
CA ILE A 97 -5.21 6.12 3.08
C ILE A 97 -5.55 4.75 2.49
N ASN A 98 -6.53 4.67 1.58
CA ASN A 98 -6.93 3.39 0.97
C ASN A 98 -5.84 2.82 0.06
N TYR A 99 -5.16 3.66 -0.72
CA TYR A 99 -4.04 3.25 -1.56
C TYR A 99 -2.87 2.69 -0.74
N GLU A 100 -2.46 3.41 0.31
CA GLU A 100 -1.38 2.94 1.19
C GLU A 100 -1.75 1.69 1.97
N ALA A 101 -2.99 1.58 2.46
CA ALA A 101 -3.48 0.38 3.12
C ALA A 101 -3.41 -0.85 2.22
N THR A 102 -3.75 -0.68 0.93
CA THR A 102 -3.66 -1.74 -0.08
C THR A 102 -2.20 -2.19 -0.26
N LEU A 103 -1.28 -1.24 -0.42
CA LEU A 103 0.16 -1.54 -0.53
C LEU A 103 0.70 -2.24 0.72
N TYR A 104 0.34 -1.75 1.90
CA TYR A 104 0.76 -2.34 3.17
C TYR A 104 0.28 -3.79 3.29
N GLU A 105 -0.99 -4.07 2.97
CA GLU A 105 -1.53 -5.43 3.02
C GLU A 105 -0.75 -6.35 2.06
N CYS A 106 -0.57 -5.94 0.79
CA CYS A 106 0.22 -6.67 -0.19
C CYS A 106 1.63 -7.01 0.33
N PHE A 107 2.41 -5.99 0.71
CA PHE A 107 3.80 -6.20 1.09
C PHE A 107 3.96 -6.91 2.44
N SER A 108 3.03 -6.72 3.38
CA SER A 108 3.08 -7.40 4.67
C SER A 108 2.85 -8.91 4.54
N LYS A 109 1.94 -9.34 3.66
CA LYS A 109 1.71 -10.77 3.39
C LYS A 109 2.77 -11.36 2.48
N LEU A 110 3.17 -10.62 1.45
CA LEU A 110 4.20 -11.05 0.51
C LEU A 110 5.49 -11.43 1.24
N ASN A 111 5.87 -10.69 2.28
CA ASN A 111 7.05 -10.98 3.11
C ASN A 111 7.11 -12.42 3.62
N SER A 112 5.96 -13.01 3.95
CA SER A 112 5.87 -14.35 4.52
C SER A 112 5.87 -15.47 3.47
N CYS A 113 5.83 -15.12 2.18
CA CYS A 113 5.64 -16.08 1.09
C CYS A 113 6.68 -15.94 -0.03
N VAL A 114 7.45 -14.85 -0.09
CA VAL A 114 8.60 -14.74 -1.00
C VAL A 114 9.79 -15.52 -0.47
N ARG A 115 10.55 -16.10 -1.40
CA ARG A 115 11.82 -16.78 -1.08
C ARG A 115 12.92 -15.75 -0.86
N ASP A 116 13.98 -16.15 -0.17
CA ASP A 116 15.09 -15.25 0.19
C ASP A 116 15.67 -14.52 -1.03
N GLU A 117 15.83 -15.22 -2.15
CA GLU A 117 16.33 -14.65 -3.41
C GLU A 117 15.39 -13.61 -4.07
N GLU A 118 14.12 -13.55 -3.66
CA GLU A 118 13.12 -12.62 -4.19
C GLU A 118 12.91 -11.41 -3.27
N ARG A 119 13.39 -11.46 -2.03
CA ARG A 119 13.14 -10.45 -1.00
C ARG A 119 13.69 -9.08 -1.36
N GLU A 120 14.88 -9.04 -1.96
CA GLU A 120 15.52 -7.79 -2.38
C GLU A 120 14.68 -7.09 -3.46
N ASN A 121 14.18 -7.84 -4.44
CA ASN A 121 13.31 -7.30 -5.49
C ASN A 121 11.97 -6.81 -4.91
N ALA A 122 11.37 -7.58 -3.99
CA ALA A 122 10.15 -7.16 -3.30
C ALA A 122 10.36 -5.87 -2.50
N TRP A 123 11.51 -5.75 -1.81
CA TRP A 123 11.89 -4.56 -1.06
C TRP A 123 12.11 -3.33 -1.95
N CYS A 124 12.80 -3.49 -3.09
CA CYS A 124 12.98 -2.41 -4.06
C CYS A 124 11.64 -1.85 -4.54
N LYS A 125 10.70 -2.73 -4.93
CA LYS A 125 9.36 -2.32 -5.36
C LYS A 125 8.59 -1.60 -4.24
N LEU A 126 8.63 -2.16 -3.01
CA LEU A 126 8.01 -1.56 -1.83
C LEU A 126 8.48 -0.12 -1.63
N LYS A 127 9.80 0.09 -1.67
CA LYS A 127 10.40 1.42 -1.52
C LYS A 127 9.92 2.40 -2.58
N GLU A 128 9.92 1.99 -3.84
CA GLU A 128 9.49 2.86 -4.94
C GLU A 128 8.05 3.34 -4.72
N CYS A 129 7.13 2.42 -4.42
CA CYS A 129 5.74 2.76 -4.11
C CYS A 129 5.63 3.69 -2.88
N TYR A 130 6.33 3.37 -1.79
CA TYR A 130 6.26 4.19 -0.57
C TYR A 130 6.89 5.57 -0.73
N LEU A 131 7.92 5.75 -1.57
CA LEU A 131 8.48 7.07 -1.85
C LEU A 131 7.44 8.00 -2.50
N GLU A 132 6.60 7.47 -3.39
CA GLU A 132 5.50 8.24 -3.99
C GLU A 132 4.41 8.57 -2.97
N VAL A 133 4.02 7.60 -2.15
CA VAL A 133 3.07 7.79 -1.04
C VAL A 133 3.57 8.84 -0.05
N LEU A 134 4.84 8.76 0.36
CA LEU A 134 5.47 9.73 1.27
C LEU A 134 5.55 11.13 0.66
N LYS A 135 5.72 11.24 -0.66
CA LYS A 135 5.71 12.54 -1.36
C LYS A 135 4.30 13.13 -1.42
N ALA A 136 3.28 12.29 -1.63
CA ALA A 136 1.88 12.71 -1.64
C ALA A 136 1.41 13.09 -0.24
N SER A 137 1.74 12.29 0.79
CA SER A 137 1.30 12.48 2.17
C SER A 137 1.76 13.82 2.75
N ARG A 138 2.99 14.26 2.43
CA ARG A 138 3.52 15.58 2.83
C ARG A 138 2.72 16.75 2.26
N ARG A 139 2.01 16.55 1.15
CA ARG A 139 1.16 17.58 0.52
C ARG A 139 -0.26 17.57 1.07
N VAL A 140 -0.78 16.38 1.39
CA VAL A 140 -2.09 16.20 2.03
C VAL A 140 -2.03 16.72 3.47
N TRP A 141 -1.10 16.22 4.27
CA TRP A 141 -0.92 16.55 5.68
C TRP A 141 0.36 17.36 5.88
N LYS A 142 0.21 18.68 5.88
CA LYS A 142 1.33 19.64 5.95
C LYS A 142 2.09 19.52 7.27
N GLU A 143 1.36 19.48 8.39
CA GLU A 143 1.95 19.33 9.71
C GLU A 143 2.53 17.92 9.88
N LYS A 144 3.77 17.85 10.39
CA LYS A 144 4.50 16.57 10.46
C LYS A 144 4.00 15.66 11.58
N ASN A 145 3.24 16.19 12.53
CA ASN A 145 2.64 15.45 13.63
C ASN A 145 1.22 14.95 13.35
N GLN A 146 0.68 15.15 12.15
CA GLN A 146 -0.67 14.65 11.80
C GLN A 146 -0.73 13.11 11.92
N PRO A 147 -1.70 12.55 12.66
CA PRO A 147 -1.80 11.11 12.88
C PRO A 147 -1.81 10.28 11.59
N GLU A 148 -2.59 10.67 10.60
CA GLU A 148 -2.74 9.94 9.33
C GLU A 148 -1.43 9.94 8.54
N ARG A 149 -0.67 11.04 8.60
CA ARG A 149 0.67 11.09 8.02
C ARG A 149 1.63 10.16 8.74
N LEU A 150 1.57 10.12 10.08
CA LEU A 150 2.42 9.24 10.89
C LEU A 150 2.07 7.77 10.73
N ALA A 151 0.80 7.43 10.50
CA ALA A 151 0.35 6.06 10.25
C ALA A 151 1.07 5.43 9.03
N ILE A 152 1.33 6.21 7.98
CA ILE A 152 2.12 5.76 6.82
C ILE A 152 3.56 5.40 7.23
N TYR A 153 4.18 6.20 8.09
CA TYR A 153 5.52 5.90 8.62
C TYR A 153 5.51 4.71 9.59
N VAL A 154 4.44 4.54 10.37
CA VAL A 154 4.23 3.34 11.20
C VAL A 154 4.24 2.10 10.32
N ASN A 155 3.45 2.07 9.25
CA ASN A 155 3.37 0.96 8.31
C ASN A 155 4.70 0.68 7.61
N LEU A 156 5.38 1.72 7.10
CA LEU A 156 6.72 1.57 6.50
C LEU A 156 7.75 1.04 7.51
N SER A 157 7.69 1.47 8.78
CA SER A 157 8.59 0.96 9.83
C SER A 157 8.32 -0.51 10.17
N LYS A 158 7.05 -0.96 10.14
CA LYS A 158 6.66 -2.36 10.30
C LYS A 158 7.19 -3.20 9.13
N LEU A 159 7.01 -2.72 7.90
CA LEU A 159 7.54 -3.36 6.70
C LEU A 159 9.07 -3.45 6.71
N SER A 160 9.77 -2.39 7.15
CA SER A 160 11.23 -2.41 7.30
C SER A 160 11.71 -3.51 8.26
N LYS A 161 10.92 -3.79 9.31
CA LYS A 161 11.19 -4.91 10.23
C LYS A 161 10.88 -6.27 9.61
N PHE A 162 9.84 -6.36 8.78
CA PHE A 162 9.50 -7.61 8.08
C PHE A 162 10.56 -7.99 7.05
N TYR A 163 11.08 -7.00 6.31
CA TYR A 163 12.12 -7.16 5.29
C TYR A 163 13.52 -6.92 5.83
N LEU A 164 13.79 -7.29 7.09
CA LEU A 164 14.96 -6.79 7.81
C LEU A 164 16.31 -7.12 7.17
N ASP A 165 16.42 -8.29 6.60
CA ASP A 165 17.58 -8.81 5.87
C ASP A 165 17.96 -7.89 4.70
N VAL A 166 16.99 -7.35 3.98
CA VAL A 166 17.19 -6.54 2.77
C VAL A 166 16.92 -5.05 2.97
N ALA A 167 16.28 -4.64 4.07
CA ALA A 167 15.91 -3.26 4.32
C ALA A 167 17.15 -2.36 4.43
N ASP A 168 17.17 -1.20 3.77
CA ASP A 168 18.31 -0.28 3.87
C ASP A 168 18.19 0.67 5.06
N LEU A 169 19.34 1.17 5.50
CA LEU A 169 19.43 2.14 6.60
C LEU A 169 18.83 3.50 6.23
N GLU A 170 18.75 3.84 4.94
CA GLU A 170 18.16 5.10 4.48
C GLU A 170 16.67 5.14 4.78
N THR A 171 15.93 4.08 4.44
CA THR A 171 14.49 3.96 4.70
C THR A 171 14.18 3.94 6.19
N ILE A 172 15.01 3.25 6.98
CA ILE A 172 14.92 3.27 8.45
C ILE A 172 15.12 4.70 8.98
N GLY A 173 16.14 5.41 8.46
CA GLY A 173 16.41 6.80 8.80
C GLY A 173 15.27 7.76 8.46
N ILE A 174 14.58 7.56 7.33
CA ILE A 174 13.40 8.35 6.94
C ILE A 174 12.30 8.25 8.01
N CYS A 175 12.02 7.04 8.51
CA CYS A 175 11.05 6.81 9.57
C CYS A 175 11.51 7.41 10.90
N GLU A 176 12.81 7.28 11.24
CA GLU A 176 13.38 7.82 12.47
C GLU A 176 13.26 9.34 12.53
N GLU A 177 13.63 10.02 11.45
CA GLU A 177 13.56 11.47 11.34
C GLU A 177 12.11 11.95 11.37
N ALA A 178 11.18 11.27 10.70
CA ALA A 178 9.75 11.61 10.78
C ALA A 178 9.24 11.59 12.24
N ALA A 179 9.59 10.57 13.01
CA ALA A 179 9.21 10.46 14.42
C ALA A 179 9.88 11.51 15.31
N LYS A 180 11.14 11.88 15.04
CA LYS A 180 11.84 12.97 15.75
C LYS A 180 11.21 14.32 15.46
N GLU A 181 10.95 14.62 14.19
CA GLU A 181 10.34 15.88 13.76
C GLU A 181 8.93 16.04 14.33
N ALA A 182 8.10 15.00 14.29
CA ALA A 182 6.77 15.03 14.88
C ALA A 182 6.82 15.22 16.40
N LYS A 183 7.72 14.52 17.09
CA LYS A 183 7.94 14.72 18.54
C LYS A 183 8.39 16.15 18.86
N PHE A 184 9.23 16.74 18.02
CA PHE A 184 9.70 18.12 18.20
C PHE A 184 8.57 19.14 18.05
N ILE A 185 7.67 18.95 17.08
CA ILE A 185 6.46 19.78 16.95
C ILE A 185 5.57 19.65 18.20
N GLY A 186 5.52 18.45 18.79
CA GLY A 186 4.70 18.18 19.96
C GLY A 186 3.22 18.24 19.60
N ARG A 187 2.42 18.91 20.43
CA ARG A 187 0.96 19.00 20.23
C ARG A 187 0.57 19.83 19.00
N GLY A 188 1.22 20.97 18.78
CA GLY A 188 0.88 21.86 17.65
C GLY A 188 -0.61 22.21 17.61
N ILE A 189 -1.24 21.97 16.46
CA ILE A 189 -2.66 22.25 16.19
C ILE A 189 -3.61 21.09 16.52
N LEU A 190 -3.09 19.98 17.03
CA LEU A 190 -3.87 18.76 17.26
C LEU A 190 -4.80 18.91 18.47
N ASP A 191 -5.99 18.31 18.37
CA ASP A 191 -6.84 18.08 19.52
C ASP A 191 -6.27 16.98 20.45
N ASP A 192 -6.98 16.68 21.55
CA ASP A 192 -6.52 15.70 22.54
C ASP A 192 -6.39 14.28 21.96
N GLU A 193 -7.37 13.86 21.15
CA GLU A 193 -7.43 12.52 20.56
C GLU A 193 -6.34 12.36 19.49
N GLN A 194 -6.24 13.32 18.58
CA GLN A 194 -5.20 13.37 17.57
C GLN A 194 -3.79 13.41 18.18
N PHE A 195 -3.60 14.16 19.27
CA PHE A 195 -2.31 14.21 19.93
C PHE A 195 -1.94 12.88 20.61
N GLN A 196 -2.92 12.18 21.17
CA GLN A 196 -2.73 10.84 21.73
C GLN A 196 -2.35 9.83 20.64
N ASP A 197 -3.03 9.86 19.51
CA ASP A 197 -2.74 8.99 18.36
C ASP A 197 -1.35 9.28 17.78
N ALA A 198 -1.03 10.55 17.55
CA ALA A 198 0.30 10.96 17.08
C ALA A 198 1.40 10.49 18.03
N SER A 199 1.20 10.61 19.35
CA SER A 199 2.14 10.12 20.36
C SER A 199 2.32 8.61 20.31
N THR A 200 1.22 7.86 20.11
CA THR A 200 1.24 6.40 19.96
C THR A 200 2.04 6.01 18.71
N TYR A 201 1.76 6.64 17.56
CA TYR A 201 2.44 6.37 16.31
C TYR A 201 3.94 6.71 16.36
N ILE A 202 4.33 7.83 16.98
CA ILE A 202 5.74 8.17 17.20
C ILE A 202 6.46 7.06 17.99
N ASN A 203 5.81 6.52 19.01
CA ASN A 203 6.39 5.46 19.84
C ASN A 203 6.45 4.12 19.09
N GLU A 204 5.44 3.79 18.29
CA GLU A 204 5.45 2.60 17.43
C GLU A 204 6.59 2.66 16.40
N ILE A 205 6.77 3.80 15.73
CA ILE A 205 7.86 3.98 14.75
C ILE A 205 9.21 3.74 15.43
N LYS A 206 9.46 4.36 16.59
CA LYS A 206 10.72 4.20 17.34
C LYS A 206 10.95 2.75 17.75
N LYS A 207 9.90 2.07 18.22
CA LYS A 207 9.99 0.66 18.61
C LYS A 207 10.37 -0.21 17.41
N ASN A 208 9.66 -0.06 16.29
CA ASN A 208 9.93 -0.86 15.09
C ASN A 208 11.36 -0.61 14.55
N ILE A 209 11.84 0.62 14.59
CA ILE A 209 13.21 0.97 14.18
C ILE A 209 14.25 0.35 15.11
N ALA A 210 14.05 0.45 16.43
CA ALA A 210 14.98 -0.16 17.40
C ALA A 210 15.03 -1.69 17.24
N ASP A 211 13.87 -2.33 17.05
CA ASP A 211 13.78 -3.77 16.79
C ASP A 211 14.50 -4.15 15.49
N ALA A 212 14.34 -3.35 14.41
CA ALA A 212 15.03 -3.55 13.15
C ALA A 212 16.55 -3.38 13.29
N GLN A 213 17.02 -2.27 13.87
CA GLN A 213 18.45 -2.04 14.08
C GLN A 213 19.10 -3.17 14.87
N LYS A 214 18.47 -3.60 15.97
CA LYS A 214 18.92 -4.73 16.76
C LYS A 214 18.96 -6.02 15.94
N GLY A 215 17.92 -6.35 15.18
CA GLY A 215 17.92 -7.57 14.38
C GLY A 215 18.97 -7.55 13.25
N LYS A 216 19.28 -6.38 12.68
CA LYS A 216 20.39 -6.21 11.71
C LYS A 216 21.77 -6.43 12.32
N GLU A 217 21.97 -6.11 13.59
CA GLU A 217 23.22 -6.42 14.29
C GLU A 217 23.40 -7.94 14.42
N HIS A 218 22.34 -8.66 14.82
CA HIS A 218 22.39 -10.13 14.91
C HIS A 218 22.70 -10.80 13.57
N LEU A 219 22.14 -10.30 12.47
CA LEU A 219 22.42 -10.84 11.12
C LEU A 219 23.86 -10.61 10.64
N LYS A 220 24.63 -9.71 11.26
CA LYS A 220 26.05 -9.49 10.92
C LYS A 220 26.99 -10.40 11.70
N ASP A 221 26.50 -10.98 12.79
CA ASP A 221 27.28 -11.84 13.69
C ASP A 221 27.13 -13.34 13.33
N ASP A 222 26.25 -13.68 12.39
CA ASP A 222 26.03 -15.02 11.81
C ASP A 222 26.78 -15.19 10.48
#